data_AF-A0A968YT25-F1
#
_entry.id   AF-A0A968YT25-F1
#
_cell.length_a   1.000
_cell.length_b   1.000
_cell.length_c   1.000
_cell.angle_alpha   90.00
_cell.angle_beta   90.00
_cell.angle_gamma   90.00
#
_symmetry.space_group_name_H-M   'P 1'
#
loop_
_entity.id
_entity.type
_entity.pdbx_description
1 polymer ?
#
loop_
_entity_poly.entity_id
_entity_poly.type
_entity_poly.pdbx_seq_one_letter_code
_entity_poly.pdbx_strand_id
1 'polypeptide(L)'
;MQYANRPFILKPEDSPGGVGVWCALPPAIVTGPLNARNRRVLGIHVHTRRINDEKKTIDSTFPAIVLPHPDPLGMSVDIIHITPPAAYGWLDAQERGTPLDSVKCPKCNAHHLDLGHFSQNPHQMHLCGSCGSMFRPKGKGKLVSNPLSLLQPTSGFIDATERIELRSDAFYKVEVWPSTPAIIWDLDRPQFVGIHVHAYKNRTERVIDETYGSVLLDGVELDRKSLIMSLLHDYKEPKAANMFQANPKDQIF
;
A
#
# COMPACT_ATOMS: atom_id res chain seq x y z
N MET A 1 8.75 -5.89 -16.90
CA MET A 1 7.92 -5.73 -15.70
C MET A 1 6.48 -6.08 -16.05
N GLN A 2 5.94 -7.17 -15.52
CA GLN A 2 4.68 -7.79 -15.98
C GLN A 2 3.41 -7.03 -15.52
N TYR A 3 3.52 -6.11 -14.57
CA TYR A 3 2.42 -5.33 -14.00
C TYR A 3 1.94 -4.14 -14.87
N ALA A 4 2.62 -3.83 -15.97
CA ALA A 4 2.18 -2.80 -16.93
C ALA A 4 1.16 -3.32 -17.96
N ASN A 5 0.95 -4.64 -18.05
CA ASN A 5 -0.02 -5.22 -18.97
C ASN A 5 -1.42 -5.17 -18.35
N ARG A 6 -2.24 -4.21 -18.80
CA ARG A 6 -3.65 -4.00 -18.39
C ARG A 6 -3.81 -3.68 -16.89
N PRO A 7 -3.34 -2.50 -16.42
CA PRO A 7 -3.62 -2.06 -15.06
C PRO A 7 -5.13 -1.93 -14.84
N PHE A 8 -5.58 -2.14 -13.60
CA PHE A 8 -6.97 -1.86 -13.24
C PHE A 8 -7.20 -0.34 -13.27
N ILE A 9 -8.19 0.11 -14.02
CA ILE A 9 -8.54 1.53 -14.11
C ILE A 9 -9.49 1.84 -12.96
N LEU A 10 -9.01 2.58 -11.97
CA LEU A 10 -9.83 3.03 -10.85
C LEU A 10 -10.46 4.37 -11.21
N LYS A 11 -11.78 4.41 -11.16
CA LYS A 11 -12.62 5.61 -11.35
C LYS A 11 -13.39 5.87 -10.07
N PRO A 12 -12.93 6.79 -9.20
CA PRO A 12 -13.60 7.07 -7.93
C PRO A 12 -15.09 7.42 -8.09
N GLU A 13 -15.45 8.06 -9.20
CA GLU A 13 -16.83 8.41 -9.55
C GLU A 13 -17.78 7.21 -9.67
N ASP A 14 -17.26 6.02 -9.98
CA ASP A 14 -18.05 4.78 -10.05
C ASP A 14 -18.33 4.19 -8.65
N SER A 15 -17.74 4.77 -7.60
CA SER A 15 -17.77 4.27 -6.22
C SER A 15 -18.09 5.39 -5.19
N PRO A 16 -19.29 5.99 -5.26
CA PRO A 16 -19.64 7.15 -4.41
C PRO A 16 -19.78 6.80 -2.92
N GLY A 17 -19.78 5.52 -2.54
CA GLY A 17 -19.71 5.07 -1.15
C GLY A 17 -18.30 5.06 -0.58
N GLY A 18 -17.32 5.39 -1.41
CA GLY A 18 -15.95 5.66 -1.03
C GLY A 18 -14.94 4.64 -1.54
N VAL A 19 -13.70 5.12 -1.63
CA VAL A 19 -12.54 4.40 -2.17
C VAL A 19 -11.41 4.38 -1.15
N GLY A 20 -10.83 3.20 -0.96
CA GLY A 20 -9.60 2.99 -0.20
C GLY A 20 -8.56 2.27 -1.05
N VAL A 21 -7.33 2.77 -1.07
CA VAL A 21 -6.23 2.16 -1.82
C VAL A 21 -4.99 2.07 -0.93
N TRP A 22 -4.37 0.90 -0.87
CA TRP A 22 -3.15 0.67 -0.08
C TRP A 22 -2.04 0.02 -0.90
N CYS A 23 -0.81 0.22 -0.44
CA CYS A 23 0.28 -0.69 -0.75
C CYS A 23 -0.06 -2.05 -0.15
N ALA A 24 -0.28 -3.07 -0.97
CA ALA A 24 -0.53 -4.40 -0.45
C ALA A 24 0.78 -4.98 0.10
N LEU A 25 0.76 -5.42 1.35
CA LEU A 25 1.88 -6.07 2.03
C LEU A 25 1.43 -7.44 2.56
N PRO A 26 2.33 -8.44 2.62
CA PRO A 26 2.02 -9.68 3.32
C PRO A 26 1.83 -9.42 4.82
N PRO A 27 1.16 -10.32 5.54
CA PRO A 27 1.13 -10.28 7.00
C PRO A 27 2.56 -10.33 7.56
N ALA A 28 2.85 -9.47 8.53
CA ALA A 28 4.12 -9.45 9.25
C ALA A 28 4.31 -10.71 10.10
N ILE A 29 3.21 -11.23 10.65
CA ILE A 29 3.19 -12.49 11.40
C ILE A 29 2.11 -13.39 10.83
N VAL A 30 2.43 -14.67 10.67
CA VAL A 30 1.47 -15.73 10.40
C VAL A 30 1.75 -16.88 11.36
N THR A 31 0.76 -17.24 12.17
CA THR A 31 0.79 -18.47 12.96
C THR A 31 -0.05 -19.52 12.24
N GLY A 32 0.43 -20.77 12.16
CA GLY A 32 -0.27 -21.84 11.46
C GLY A 32 0.13 -22.02 9.98
N PRO A 33 -0.68 -22.74 9.19
CA PRO A 33 -0.28 -23.17 7.85
C PRO A 33 -0.11 -22.00 6.86
N LEU A 34 1.10 -21.88 6.32
CA LEU A 34 1.38 -20.98 5.20
C LEU A 34 0.70 -21.48 3.93
N ASN A 35 -0.04 -20.62 3.24
CA ASN A 35 -0.49 -20.87 1.88
C ASN A 35 0.19 -19.92 0.89
N ALA A 36 0.01 -20.16 -0.41
CA ALA A 36 0.63 -19.34 -1.45
C ALA A 36 0.20 -17.86 -1.42
N ARG A 37 -1.01 -17.54 -0.93
CA ARG A 37 -1.49 -16.16 -0.74
C ARG A 37 -0.70 -15.43 0.35
N ASN A 38 -0.34 -16.14 1.44
CA ASN A 38 0.49 -15.57 2.51
C ASN A 38 1.91 -15.20 2.05
N ARG A 39 2.42 -15.82 0.98
CA ARG A 39 3.78 -15.58 0.47
C ARG A 39 3.86 -14.49 -0.61
N ARG A 40 2.74 -14.08 -1.20
CA ARG A 40 2.72 -13.17 -2.35
C ARG A 40 1.53 -12.24 -2.32
N VAL A 41 1.71 -11.09 -1.70
CA VAL A 41 0.80 -9.96 -1.91
C VAL A 41 1.64 -8.72 -2.21
N LEU A 42 2.36 -8.77 -3.34
CA LEU A 42 2.95 -7.59 -3.96
C LEU A 42 1.93 -7.05 -4.95
N GLY A 43 1.36 -5.90 -4.65
CA GLY A 43 0.27 -5.34 -5.45
C GLY A 43 -0.31 -4.08 -4.82
N ILE A 44 -1.43 -3.65 -5.37
CA ILE A 44 -2.21 -2.52 -4.90
C ILE A 44 -3.56 -3.05 -4.44
N HIS A 45 -3.84 -2.92 -3.14
CA HIS A 45 -5.09 -3.39 -2.56
C HIS A 45 -6.13 -2.28 -2.67
N VAL A 46 -7.31 -2.61 -3.18
CA VAL A 46 -8.38 -1.66 -3.47
C VAL A 46 -9.65 -2.10 -2.78
N HIS A 47 -10.22 -1.16 -2.03
CA HIS A 47 -11.59 -1.20 -1.54
C HIS A 47 -12.43 -0.18 -2.29
N THR A 48 -13.60 -0.58 -2.76
CA THR A 48 -14.62 0.37 -3.23
C THR A 48 -15.99 0.04 -2.66
N ARG A 49 -16.84 1.06 -2.55
CA ARG A 49 -18.25 0.93 -2.15
C ARG A 49 -19.13 1.79 -3.05
N ARG A 50 -20.35 1.32 -3.31
CA ARG A 50 -21.38 2.13 -3.98
C ARG A 50 -22.12 3.05 -3.03
N ILE A 51 -22.28 2.64 -1.77
CA ILE A 51 -22.97 3.40 -0.72
C ILE A 51 -22.09 3.34 0.53
N ASN A 52 -22.02 4.45 1.27
CA ASN A 52 -21.20 4.53 2.48
C ASN A 52 -21.61 3.44 3.48
N ASP A 53 -20.62 2.86 4.16
CA ASP A 53 -20.79 1.79 5.15
C ASP A 53 -21.45 0.49 4.69
N GLU A 54 -21.76 0.35 3.40
CA GLU A 54 -22.21 -0.92 2.83
C GLU A 54 -21.06 -1.90 2.57
N LYS A 55 -21.45 -3.12 2.20
CA LYS A 55 -20.53 -4.17 1.75
C LYS A 55 -19.69 -3.65 0.58
N LYS A 56 -18.38 -3.92 0.67
CA LYS A 56 -17.42 -3.58 -0.38
C LYS A 56 -17.84 -4.19 -1.71
N THR A 57 -17.87 -3.38 -2.77
CA THR A 57 -18.08 -3.83 -4.15
C THR A 57 -16.79 -4.36 -4.77
N ILE A 58 -15.66 -3.79 -4.37
CA ILE A 58 -14.32 -4.32 -4.69
C ILE A 58 -13.58 -4.50 -3.37
N ASP A 59 -13.02 -5.69 -3.19
CA ASP A 59 -12.09 -6.04 -2.12
C ASP A 59 -11.05 -6.99 -2.74
N SER A 60 -10.03 -6.40 -3.38
CA SER A 60 -9.12 -7.15 -4.23
C SER A 60 -7.78 -6.46 -4.38
N THR A 61 -6.75 -7.27 -4.64
CA THR A 61 -5.39 -6.80 -4.90
C THR A 61 -5.08 -6.91 -6.38
N PHE A 62 -4.62 -5.81 -6.98
CA PHE A 62 -4.27 -5.71 -8.39
C PHE A 62 -2.75 -5.57 -8.58
N PRO A 63 -2.16 -6.04 -9.69
CA PRO A 63 -0.73 -5.87 -9.96
C PRO A 63 -0.29 -4.40 -10.07
N ALA A 64 -1.18 -3.55 -10.58
CA ALA A 64 -1.05 -2.10 -10.65
C ALA A 64 -2.43 -1.50 -10.92
N ILE A 65 -2.61 -0.24 -10.54
CA ILE A 65 -3.79 0.54 -10.90
C ILE A 65 -3.39 1.84 -11.60
N VAL A 66 -4.29 2.37 -12.42
CA VAL A 66 -4.17 3.70 -13.01
C VAL A 66 -5.36 4.53 -12.56
N LEU A 67 -5.06 5.77 -12.18
CA LEU A 67 -6.04 6.74 -11.71
C LEU A 67 -6.01 7.96 -12.64
N PRO A 68 -7.11 8.24 -13.38
CA PRO A 68 -7.31 9.53 -13.99
C PRO A 68 -7.42 10.59 -12.87
N HIS A 69 -6.53 11.58 -12.89
CA HIS A 69 -6.47 12.64 -11.90
C HIS A 69 -6.64 13.98 -12.63
N PRO A 70 -7.82 14.62 -12.53
CA PRO A 70 -8.02 15.94 -13.12
C PRO A 70 -7.06 16.94 -12.47
N ASP A 71 -6.51 17.85 -13.27
CA ASP A 71 -5.79 18.97 -12.69
C ASP A 71 -6.74 19.84 -11.84
N PRO A 72 -6.21 20.69 -10.92
CA PRO A 72 -7.05 21.49 -10.03
C PRO A 72 -8.03 22.45 -10.72
N LEU A 73 -7.80 22.80 -11.98
CA LEU A 73 -8.66 23.65 -12.81
C LEU A 73 -9.61 22.83 -13.69
N GLY A 74 -9.50 21.51 -13.69
CA GLY A 74 -10.31 20.59 -14.50
C GLY A 74 -10.05 20.69 -16.00
N MET A 75 -8.93 21.28 -16.41
CA MET A 75 -8.65 21.59 -17.83
C MET A 75 -7.96 20.44 -18.58
N SER A 76 -7.36 19.52 -17.84
CA SER A 76 -6.62 18.36 -18.30
C SER A 76 -6.72 17.23 -17.26
N VAL A 77 -6.47 16.01 -17.72
CA VAL A 77 -6.45 14.82 -16.88
C VAL A 77 -5.06 14.21 -16.95
N ASP A 78 -4.35 14.25 -15.83
CA ASP A 78 -3.11 13.50 -15.64
C ASP A 78 -3.46 12.03 -15.35
N ILE A 79 -2.58 11.10 -15.71
CA ILE A 79 -2.73 9.69 -15.36
C ILE A 79 -1.68 9.34 -14.31
N ILE A 80 -2.13 9.00 -13.11
CA ILE A 80 -1.25 8.56 -12.03
C ILE A 80 -1.19 7.03 -12.04
N HIS A 81 0.01 6.50 -12.25
CA HIS A 81 0.29 5.07 -12.16
C HIS A 81 0.63 4.69 -10.73
N ILE A 82 -0.23 3.88 -10.11
CA ILE A 82 0.01 3.34 -8.78
C ILE A 82 0.51 1.91 -8.97
N THR A 83 1.82 1.74 -8.83
CA THR A 83 2.51 0.46 -9.01
C THR A 83 3.14 0.03 -7.70
N PRO A 84 3.43 -1.28 -7.49
CA PRO A 84 4.05 -1.75 -6.27
C PRO A 84 5.32 -0.97 -5.87
N PRO A 85 6.30 -0.68 -6.76
CA PRO A 85 7.46 0.11 -6.35
C PRO A 85 7.13 1.56 -5.97
N ALA A 86 6.14 2.19 -6.63
CA ALA A 86 5.70 3.53 -6.26
C ALA A 86 4.99 3.54 -4.90
N ALA A 87 4.04 2.62 -4.69
CA ALA A 87 3.29 2.46 -3.45
C ALA A 87 4.23 2.16 -2.27
N TYR A 88 5.18 1.27 -2.49
CA TYR A 88 6.19 0.91 -1.49
C TYR A 88 7.11 2.08 -1.15
N GLY A 89 7.67 2.78 -2.15
CA GLY A 89 8.56 3.91 -1.91
C GLY A 89 7.85 5.08 -1.20
N TRP A 90 6.57 5.29 -1.52
CA TRP A 90 5.73 6.25 -0.81
C TRP A 90 5.54 5.84 0.65
N LEU A 91 5.17 4.59 0.91
CA LEU A 91 4.97 4.07 2.27
C LEU A 91 6.25 4.12 3.12
N ASP A 92 7.40 3.69 2.57
CA ASP A 92 8.70 3.76 3.27
C ASP A 92 9.06 5.21 3.62
N ALA A 93 8.78 6.16 2.71
CA ALA A 93 9.02 7.57 2.97
C ALA A 93 8.09 8.13 4.07
N GLN A 94 6.79 7.75 4.06
CA GLN A 94 5.84 8.15 5.11
C GLN A 94 6.27 7.62 6.49
N GLU A 95 6.53 6.32 6.60
CA GLU A 95 6.90 5.68 7.89
C GLU A 95 8.26 6.16 8.44
N ARG A 96 9.15 6.68 7.58
CA ARG A 96 10.45 7.24 7.98
C ARG A 96 10.45 8.76 8.13
N GLY A 97 9.38 9.46 7.75
CA GLY A 97 9.37 10.93 7.68
C GLY A 97 10.38 11.50 6.67
N THR A 98 10.61 10.78 5.56
CA THR A 98 11.53 11.22 4.51
C THR A 98 10.91 12.36 3.71
N PRO A 99 11.63 13.47 3.42
CA PRO A 99 11.14 14.54 2.56
C PRO A 99 10.66 14.01 1.20
N LEU A 100 9.35 14.06 0.98
CA LEU A 100 8.66 13.43 -0.15
C LEU A 100 7.78 14.45 -0.85
N ASP A 101 7.84 14.49 -2.18
CA ASP A 101 7.01 15.41 -2.98
C ASP A 101 6.81 14.87 -4.40
N SER A 102 5.94 15.49 -5.18
CA SER A 102 5.77 15.23 -6.61
C SER A 102 6.48 16.33 -7.38
N VAL A 103 7.37 15.94 -8.29
CA VAL A 103 8.01 16.88 -9.22
C VAL A 103 7.79 16.42 -10.65
N LYS A 104 7.57 17.37 -11.55
CA LYS A 104 7.47 17.10 -12.99
C LYS A 104 8.81 17.38 -13.66
N CYS A 105 9.16 16.58 -14.66
CA CYS A 105 10.34 16.83 -15.48
C CYS A 105 10.13 18.11 -16.31
N PRO A 106 11.04 19.10 -16.28
CA PRO A 106 10.86 20.35 -17.02
C PRO A 106 10.93 20.17 -18.55
N LYS A 107 11.44 19.03 -19.05
CA LYS A 107 11.57 18.75 -20.47
C LYS A 107 10.34 18.09 -21.07
N CYS A 108 9.81 17.04 -20.43
CA CYS A 108 8.68 16.26 -20.96
C CYS A 108 7.40 16.38 -20.13
N ASN A 109 7.43 17.13 -19.03
CA ASN A 109 6.31 17.35 -18.10
C ASN A 109 5.77 16.09 -17.39
N ALA A 110 6.40 14.92 -17.56
CA ALA A 110 6.00 13.71 -16.86
C ALA A 110 6.25 13.81 -15.35
N HIS A 111 5.36 13.23 -14.54
CA HIS A 111 5.59 13.03 -13.11
C HIS A 111 6.80 12.13 -12.90
N HIS A 112 7.71 12.57 -12.03
CA HIS A 112 8.90 11.82 -11.69
C HIS A 112 8.62 10.82 -10.57
N LEU A 113 9.22 9.64 -10.68
CA LEU A 113 9.19 8.59 -9.67
C LEU A 113 10.63 8.14 -9.44
N ASP A 114 11.12 8.38 -8.23
CA ASP A 114 12.38 7.79 -7.79
C ASP A 114 12.18 6.32 -7.42
N LEU A 115 13.16 5.49 -7.78
CA LEU A 115 13.13 4.04 -7.58
C LEU A 115 14.41 3.56 -6.88
N GLY A 116 14.32 2.41 -6.21
CA GLY A 116 15.47 1.78 -5.56
C GLY A 116 16.13 2.70 -4.52
N HIS A 117 17.45 2.84 -4.58
CA HIS A 117 18.20 3.69 -3.65
C HIS A 117 17.71 5.15 -3.63
N PHE A 118 17.34 5.70 -4.80
CA PHE A 118 16.85 7.08 -4.91
C PHE A 118 15.46 7.28 -4.29
N SER A 119 14.66 6.22 -4.17
CA SER A 119 13.35 6.28 -3.51
C SER A 119 13.42 6.40 -1.98
N GLN A 120 14.62 6.30 -1.41
CA GLN A 120 14.84 6.25 0.04
C GLN A 120 15.77 7.35 0.55
N ASN A 121 16.48 8.00 -0.37
CA ASN A 121 17.53 8.95 -0.05
C ASN A 121 17.20 10.28 -0.72
N PRO A 122 16.82 11.31 0.06
CA PRO A 122 16.57 12.65 -0.48
C PRO A 122 17.78 13.16 -1.26
N HIS A 123 17.53 13.62 -2.48
CA HIS A 123 18.57 14.11 -3.38
C HIS A 123 18.04 15.29 -4.21
N GLN A 124 18.93 15.99 -4.89
CA GLN A 124 18.57 17.21 -5.62
C GLN A 124 18.51 17.00 -7.15
N MET A 125 19.18 15.96 -7.66
CA MET A 125 19.36 15.73 -9.08
C MET A 125 18.65 14.44 -9.49
N HIS A 126 17.58 14.56 -10.26
CA HIS A 126 16.72 13.44 -10.65
C HIS A 126 16.93 13.07 -12.11
N LEU A 127 16.87 11.76 -12.42
CA LEU A 127 16.87 11.22 -13.78
C LEU A 127 15.44 10.88 -14.21
N CYS A 128 14.89 11.61 -15.18
CA CYS A 128 13.54 11.35 -15.66
C CYS A 128 13.46 9.97 -16.36
N GLY A 129 12.67 9.05 -15.78
CA GLY A 129 12.44 7.72 -16.37
C GLY A 129 11.68 7.74 -17.71
N SER A 130 10.98 8.84 -18.05
CA SER A 130 10.22 8.96 -19.29
C SER A 130 11.04 9.46 -20.48
N CYS A 131 11.95 10.42 -20.28
CA CYS A 131 12.71 11.06 -21.37
C CYS A 131 14.24 11.02 -21.19
N GLY A 132 14.73 10.41 -20.11
CA GLY A 132 16.16 10.27 -19.80
C GLY A 132 16.87 11.57 -19.41
N SER A 133 16.15 12.66 -19.19
CA SER A 133 16.78 13.95 -18.86
C SER A 133 17.04 14.09 -17.37
N MET A 134 18.24 14.58 -17.05
CA MET A 134 18.61 14.96 -15.68
C MET A 134 18.08 16.35 -15.35
N PHE A 135 17.49 16.53 -14.17
CA PHE A 135 16.97 17.84 -13.77
C PHE A 135 17.06 18.06 -12.26
N ARG A 136 17.00 19.33 -11.86
CA ARG A 136 16.88 19.76 -10.46
C ARG A 136 15.54 20.49 -10.28
N PRO A 137 14.67 20.07 -9.34
CA PRO A 137 13.44 20.78 -9.05
C PRO A 137 13.75 22.21 -8.58
N LYS A 138 13.17 23.21 -9.24
CA LYS A 138 13.36 24.61 -8.84
C LYS A 138 12.64 24.88 -7.51
N GLY A 139 13.30 25.60 -6.60
CA GLY A 139 12.70 26.03 -5.33
C GLY A 139 12.48 24.92 -4.30
N LYS A 140 12.95 23.69 -4.54
CA LYS A 140 12.86 22.58 -3.58
C LYS A 140 14.26 22.15 -3.11
N GLY A 141 14.35 21.71 -1.86
CA GLY A 141 15.55 21.12 -1.28
C GLY A 141 15.82 19.70 -1.79
N LYS A 142 16.64 18.93 -1.06
CA LYS A 142 16.78 17.50 -1.31
C LYS A 142 15.48 16.78 -0.96
N LEU A 143 14.95 15.98 -1.86
CA LEU A 143 13.71 15.21 -1.67
C LEU A 143 13.75 13.90 -2.43
N VAL A 144 12.84 12.99 -2.08
CA VAL A 144 12.44 11.86 -2.91
C VAL A 144 11.21 12.29 -3.69
N SER A 145 11.18 12.00 -4.99
CA SER A 145 9.99 12.22 -5.80
C SER A 145 9.13 10.97 -5.91
N ASN A 146 7.85 11.12 -5.61
CA ASN A 146 6.87 10.09 -5.85
C ASN A 146 5.52 10.72 -6.23
N PRO A 147 4.91 10.35 -7.37
CA PRO A 147 3.65 10.94 -7.83
C PRO A 147 2.49 10.71 -6.85
N LEU A 148 2.56 9.67 -6.01
CA LEU A 148 1.53 9.36 -5.02
C LEU A 148 1.39 10.41 -3.92
N SER A 149 2.37 11.29 -3.76
CA SER A 149 2.26 12.44 -2.84
C SER A 149 1.17 13.44 -3.22
N LEU A 150 0.63 13.36 -4.45
CA LEU A 150 -0.52 14.13 -4.91
C LEU A 150 -1.87 13.62 -4.40
N LEU A 151 -1.91 12.36 -3.93
CA LEU A 151 -3.16 11.64 -3.65
C LEU A 151 -3.54 11.62 -2.17
N GLN A 152 -2.99 12.53 -1.36
CA GLN A 152 -3.08 12.43 0.10
C GLN A 152 -4.51 12.22 0.59
N PRO A 153 -4.71 11.30 1.56
CA PRO A 153 -6.03 10.99 2.09
C PRO A 153 -6.68 12.25 2.68
N THR A 154 -8.00 12.38 2.48
CA THR A 154 -8.74 13.58 2.90
C THR A 154 -9.14 13.54 4.37
N SER A 155 -9.22 12.35 4.98
CA SER A 155 -9.54 12.17 6.38
C SER A 155 -8.29 11.99 7.24
N GLY A 156 -8.35 12.41 8.50
CA GLY A 156 -7.30 12.17 9.48
C GLY A 156 -7.16 10.70 9.92
N PHE A 157 -6.32 10.51 10.94
CA PHE A 157 -6.06 9.23 11.58
C PHE A 157 -6.63 9.23 13.01
N ILE A 158 -7.11 8.07 13.46
CA ILE A 158 -7.46 7.83 14.86
C ILE A 158 -6.68 6.61 15.34
N ASP A 159 -6.03 6.72 16.50
CA ASP A 159 -5.39 5.58 17.13
C ASP A 159 -6.46 4.61 17.66
N ALA A 160 -6.32 3.33 17.30
CA ALA A 160 -7.09 2.27 17.94
C ALA A 160 -6.68 2.19 19.42
N THR A 161 -7.66 2.06 20.31
CA THR A 161 -7.43 2.02 21.77
C THR A 161 -7.66 0.65 22.37
N GLU A 162 -8.36 -0.23 21.65
CA GLU A 162 -8.68 -1.57 22.14
C GLU A 162 -7.43 -2.45 22.23
N ARG A 163 -7.42 -3.34 23.22
CA ARG A 163 -6.37 -4.33 23.44
C ARG A 163 -6.93 -5.72 23.21
N ILE A 164 -6.14 -6.58 22.57
CA ILE A 164 -6.45 -8.00 22.45
C ILE A 164 -5.27 -8.86 22.89
N GLU A 165 -5.58 -9.98 23.55
CA GLU A 165 -4.64 -11.03 23.89
C GLU A 165 -5.04 -12.31 23.15
N LEU A 166 -4.07 -12.89 22.45
CA LEU A 166 -4.25 -14.03 21.58
C LEU A 166 -3.25 -15.11 21.95
N ARG A 167 -3.75 -16.34 21.99
CA ARG A 167 -2.91 -17.53 21.95
C ARG A 167 -3.01 -18.15 20.57
N SER A 168 -1.90 -18.32 19.88
CA SER A 168 -1.87 -18.86 18.52
C SER A 168 -2.43 -20.27 18.45
N ASP A 169 -2.24 -21.08 19.50
CA ASP A 169 -2.76 -22.45 19.60
C ASP A 169 -4.28 -22.54 19.80
N ALA A 170 -4.95 -21.43 20.14
CA ALA A 170 -6.41 -21.35 20.21
C ALA A 170 -7.06 -21.17 18.82
N PHE A 171 -6.26 -20.90 17.78
CA PHE A 171 -6.74 -20.63 16.42
C PHE A 171 -6.10 -21.57 15.41
N TYR A 172 -6.81 -21.81 14.32
CA TYR A 172 -6.24 -22.51 13.16
C TYR A 172 -5.11 -21.68 12.51
N LYS A 173 -5.28 -20.36 12.48
CA LYS A 173 -4.34 -19.42 11.89
C LYS A 173 -4.55 -18.02 12.48
N VAL A 174 -3.47 -17.30 12.76
CA VAL A 174 -3.50 -15.85 13.05
C VAL A 174 -2.62 -15.14 12.04
N GLU A 175 -3.10 -14.03 11.48
CA GLU A 175 -2.36 -13.17 10.58
C GLU A 175 -2.38 -11.75 11.13
N VAL A 176 -1.21 -11.09 11.13
CA VAL A 176 -1.05 -9.77 11.74
C VAL A 176 -0.39 -8.82 10.75
N TRP A 177 -0.94 -7.61 10.63
CA TRP A 177 -0.37 -6.51 9.87
C TRP A 177 -0.24 -5.26 10.75
N PRO A 178 0.81 -4.47 10.60
CA PRO A 178 0.73 -3.06 11.00
C PRO A 178 -0.29 -2.36 10.10
N SER A 179 -1.17 -1.52 10.65
CA SER A 179 -1.98 -0.67 9.80
C SER A 179 -1.07 0.27 9.00
N THR A 180 -1.41 0.55 7.74
CA THR A 180 -0.62 1.43 6.88
C THR A 180 -1.51 2.54 6.34
N PRO A 181 -0.96 3.75 6.14
CA PRO A 181 -1.73 4.82 5.54
C PRO A 181 -2.18 4.41 4.14
N ALA A 182 -3.45 4.65 3.85
CA ALA A 182 -3.97 4.51 2.50
C ALA A 182 -3.36 5.58 1.59
N ILE A 183 -3.00 5.16 0.37
CA ILE A 183 -2.60 6.05 -0.73
C ILE A 183 -3.78 6.91 -1.17
N ILE A 184 -4.99 6.34 -1.17
CA ILE A 184 -6.25 7.05 -1.41
C ILE A 184 -7.21 6.62 -0.32
N TRP A 185 -7.88 7.60 0.29
CA TRP A 185 -8.97 7.36 1.21
C TRP A 185 -9.92 8.55 1.15
N ASP A 186 -11.07 8.37 0.49
CA ASP A 186 -12.12 9.40 0.40
C ASP A 186 -13.36 9.09 1.25
N LEU A 187 -13.27 8.04 2.08
CA LEU A 187 -14.33 7.69 3.01
C LEU A 187 -14.47 8.80 4.07
N ASP A 188 -15.71 9.16 4.40
CA ASP A 188 -16.03 10.17 5.43
C ASP A 188 -15.89 9.60 6.86
N ARG A 189 -14.71 9.04 7.14
CA ARG A 189 -14.30 8.55 8.45
C ARG A 189 -12.78 8.44 8.50
N PRO A 190 -12.16 8.57 9.68
CA PRO A 190 -10.72 8.46 9.80
C PRO A 190 -10.22 7.04 9.57
N GLN A 191 -8.93 6.93 9.28
CA GLN A 191 -8.22 5.66 9.23
C GLN A 191 -7.74 5.26 10.63
N PHE A 192 -7.88 3.98 10.98
CA PHE A 192 -7.38 3.48 12.25
C PHE A 192 -5.88 3.18 12.20
N VAL A 193 -5.15 3.71 13.18
CA VAL A 193 -3.73 3.44 13.41
C VAL A 193 -3.62 2.39 14.50
N GLY A 194 -2.92 1.28 14.21
CA GLY A 194 -2.79 0.17 15.13
C GLY A 194 -2.24 -1.09 14.46
N ILE A 195 -2.61 -2.24 14.99
CA ILE A 195 -2.24 -3.56 14.52
C ILE A 195 -3.50 -4.29 14.08
N HIS A 196 -3.60 -4.58 12.79
CA HIS A 196 -4.72 -5.31 12.20
C HIS A 196 -4.51 -6.81 12.34
N VAL A 197 -5.53 -7.51 12.84
CA VAL A 197 -5.47 -8.93 13.14
C VAL A 197 -6.59 -9.66 12.42
N HIS A 198 -6.23 -10.74 11.73
CA HIS A 198 -7.15 -11.80 11.39
C HIS A 198 -6.88 -13.05 12.23
N ALA A 199 -7.90 -13.59 12.88
CA ALA A 199 -7.82 -14.92 13.51
C ALA A 199 -8.89 -15.84 12.95
N TYR A 200 -8.52 -17.09 12.69
CA TYR A 200 -9.38 -18.07 12.04
C TYR A 200 -9.60 -19.27 12.95
N LYS A 201 -10.86 -19.68 13.12
CA LYS A 201 -11.21 -20.87 13.90
C LYS A 201 -10.92 -22.16 13.11
N ASN A 202 -11.02 -22.08 11.80
CA ASN A 202 -10.72 -23.17 10.85
C ASN A 202 -10.28 -22.58 9.51
N ARG A 203 -10.22 -23.38 8.44
CA ARG A 203 -9.73 -22.94 7.11
C ARG A 203 -10.57 -21.84 6.46
N THR A 204 -11.83 -21.67 6.83
CA THR A 204 -12.79 -20.80 6.15
C THR A 204 -13.41 -19.74 7.05
N GLU A 205 -13.49 -20.01 8.34
CA GLU A 205 -14.16 -19.15 9.31
C GLU A 205 -13.15 -18.21 9.98
N ARG A 206 -13.18 -16.94 9.57
CA ARG A 206 -12.50 -15.84 10.25
C ARG A 206 -13.39 -15.35 11.39
N VAL A 207 -12.86 -15.34 12.62
CA VAL A 207 -13.57 -14.94 13.84
C VAL A 207 -13.09 -13.61 14.41
N ILE A 208 -11.91 -13.15 14.01
CA ILE A 208 -11.38 -11.82 14.33
C ILE A 208 -10.95 -11.16 13.01
N ASP A 209 -11.35 -9.91 12.82
CA ASP A 209 -11.04 -9.06 11.67
C ASP A 209 -11.12 -7.59 12.09
N GLU A 210 -10.14 -7.13 12.87
CA GLU A 210 -10.18 -5.78 13.45
C GLU A 210 -8.77 -5.22 13.71
N THR A 211 -8.68 -3.91 13.90
CA THR A 211 -7.47 -3.15 14.23
C THR A 211 -7.46 -2.78 15.70
N TYR A 212 -6.39 -3.17 16.39
CA TYR A 212 -6.21 -2.97 17.83
C TYR A 212 -5.05 -1.99 18.10
N GLY A 213 -5.14 -1.25 19.20
CA GLY A 213 -4.06 -0.39 19.68
C GLY A 213 -2.90 -1.18 20.29
N SER A 214 -3.21 -2.31 20.93
CA SER A 214 -2.23 -3.21 21.55
C SER A 214 -2.63 -4.67 21.29
N VAL A 215 -1.65 -5.48 20.88
CA VAL A 215 -1.83 -6.91 20.61
C VAL A 215 -0.77 -7.68 21.38
N LEU A 216 -1.21 -8.59 22.25
CA LEU A 216 -0.37 -9.59 22.90
C LEU A 216 -0.57 -10.93 22.19
N LEU A 217 0.46 -11.48 21.55
CA LEU A 217 0.41 -12.77 20.87
C LEU A 217 1.37 -13.74 21.55
N ASP A 218 0.86 -14.84 22.10
CA ASP A 218 1.63 -15.85 22.83
C ASP A 218 2.49 -15.24 23.96
N GLY A 219 1.93 -14.25 24.66
CA GLY A 219 2.61 -13.53 25.74
C GLY A 219 3.61 -12.47 25.28
N VAL A 220 3.76 -12.24 23.97
CA VAL A 220 4.65 -11.22 23.41
C VAL A 220 3.83 -10.01 22.95
N GLU A 221 4.16 -8.83 23.47
CA GLU A 221 3.54 -7.57 23.02
C GLU A 221 4.14 -7.14 21.69
N LEU A 222 3.27 -6.91 20.72
CA LEU A 222 3.67 -6.52 19.38
C LEU A 222 3.79 -5.00 19.27
N ASP A 223 4.88 -4.54 18.66
CA ASP A 223 5.09 -3.13 18.34
C ASP A 223 4.81 -2.87 16.85
N ARG A 224 3.83 -2.01 16.55
CA ARG A 224 3.45 -1.64 15.17
C ARG A 224 4.67 -1.18 14.38
N LYS A 225 5.52 -0.33 14.97
CA LYS A 225 6.66 0.27 14.26
C LYS A 225 7.69 -0.79 13.87
N SER A 226 7.96 -1.74 14.74
CA SER A 226 8.84 -2.87 14.47
C SER A 226 8.27 -3.78 13.37
N LEU A 227 6.97 -4.07 13.39
CA LEU A 227 6.30 -4.86 12.35
C LEU A 227 6.44 -4.22 10.97
N ILE A 228 6.13 -2.92 10.85
CA ILE A 228 6.21 -2.24 9.54
C ILE A 228 7.65 -2.13 9.05
N MET A 229 8.61 -1.84 9.93
CA MET A 229 10.02 -1.78 9.54
C MET A 229 10.56 -3.13 9.06
N SER A 230 10.10 -4.24 9.65
CA SER A 230 10.42 -5.59 9.17
C SER A 230 9.87 -5.85 7.78
N LEU A 231 8.59 -5.54 7.53
CA LEU A 231 7.97 -5.69 6.21
C LEU A 231 8.67 -4.84 5.13
N LEU A 232 9.04 -3.61 5.48
CA LEU A 232 9.78 -2.73 4.60
C LEU A 232 11.19 -3.29 4.31
N HIS A 233 11.88 -3.83 5.30
CA HIS A 233 13.18 -4.46 5.07
C HIS A 233 13.09 -5.67 4.13
N ASP A 234 12.12 -6.58 4.35
CA ASP A 234 11.94 -7.80 3.55
C ASP A 234 11.60 -7.50 2.08
N TYR A 235 10.95 -6.38 1.79
CA TYR A 235 10.71 -5.94 0.41
C TYR A 235 11.99 -5.50 -0.30
N LYS A 236 12.94 -4.88 0.41
CA LYS A 236 14.21 -4.40 -0.15
C LYS A 236 15.16 -5.55 -0.47
N GLU A 237 15.18 -6.54 0.40
CA GLU A 237 16.01 -7.74 0.27
C GLU A 237 15.12 -8.97 0.17
N PRO A 238 14.40 -9.14 -0.95
CA PRO A 238 13.53 -10.28 -1.11
C PRO A 238 14.39 -11.54 -1.09
N LYS A 239 14.29 -12.32 0.00
CA LYS A 239 14.89 -13.65 0.07
C LYS A 239 14.46 -14.40 -1.20
N ALA A 240 15.44 -14.89 -1.96
CA ALA A 240 15.29 -15.45 -3.31
C ALA A 240 14.23 -16.57 -3.45
N ALA A 241 13.65 -17.04 -2.36
CA ALA A 241 12.61 -18.07 -2.32
C ALA A 241 11.18 -17.59 -2.64
N ASN A 242 10.87 -16.28 -2.66
CA ASN A 242 9.46 -15.82 -2.75
C ASN A 242 9.06 -15.01 -3.99
N MET A 243 10.00 -14.63 -4.87
CA MET A 243 9.68 -13.83 -6.06
C MET A 243 9.49 -14.68 -7.32
N PHE A 244 8.28 -14.62 -7.89
CA PHE A 244 7.89 -15.07 -9.23
C PHE A 244 7.94 -16.58 -9.53
N GLN A 245 6.82 -17.25 -9.23
CA GLN A 245 6.31 -18.36 -10.03
C GLN A 245 4.78 -18.21 -10.07
N ALA A 246 4.28 -17.29 -10.89
CA ALA A 246 2.89 -17.41 -11.32
C ALA A 246 2.78 -18.81 -11.94
N ASN A 247 2.00 -19.68 -11.30
CA ASN A 247 1.85 -21.04 -11.80
C ASN A 247 1.08 -20.90 -13.12
N PRO A 248 1.61 -21.34 -14.28
CA PRO A 248 0.93 -21.17 -15.57
C PRO A 248 -0.42 -21.90 -15.67
N LYS A 249 -0.79 -22.68 -14.65
CA LYS A 249 -1.98 -23.51 -14.61
C LYS A 249 -3.25 -22.81 -14.12
N ASP A 250 -3.18 -21.58 -13.60
CA ASP A 250 -4.36 -20.83 -13.16
C ASP A 250 -4.93 -19.90 -14.26
N GLN A 251 -4.47 -20.08 -15.51
CA GLN A 251 -5.11 -19.53 -16.71
C GLN A 251 -5.50 -20.70 -17.59
N ILE A 252 -6.71 -21.24 -17.38
CA ILE A 252 -7.59 -21.90 -18.37
C ILE A 252 -8.63 -22.71 -17.55
N PHE A 253 -9.90 -22.30 -17.72
CA PHE A 253 -11.18 -22.77 -17.14
C PHE A 253 -11.50 -22.35 -15.70
#